data_AF-A0A518JVT3-F1
#
_entry.id   AF-A0A518JVT3-F1
#
_cell.length_a   1.000
_cell.length_b   1.000
_cell.length_c   1.000
_cell.angle_alpha   90.00
_cell.angle_beta   90.00
_cell.angle_gamma   90.00
#
_symmetry.space_group_name_H-M   'P 1'
#
loop_
_entity.id
_entity.type
_entity.pdbx_description
1 polymer ?
#
loop_
_entity_poly.entity_id
_entity_poly.type
_entity_poly.pdbx_seq_one_letter_code
_entity_poly.pdbx_strand_id
1 'polypeptide(L)'
;MAGDSQNDLNKINDRGRCVPAPVSAWAIGLLLLLGCRSSWLSERSLEDVASSSEAVALADLSSDELGSRDPIEASRTACAQAEKLRADLDPRCTAHYLAANRLAWKTVNHASLADDAQRNLAAELYHESLRGLIESAQQFGQIDPVHGIRLTTEEGDVTIPIVYDGFAWKPEDFNCWIPVDEYQDEHLTHQHRRSGWGVPLVVLRQRDQQERFMIPQLPFAATAMLRNLPVDGDRESDEAPPNQVLEVFNPLVHSELAKDDGGETPLAADLSAPIAWLNNNTPHLNYEGFMHPDRLHRSGQLIMLEPYQPGKIPLVFVHGLASDPLTWIGLINELRTADWVNSRYQIWLFGYPTGRPFLRSAADLRRECSEAIASFTKTTADPALHRSVIIGHSMGGLLTKLQVAPSGTSLWKSFAKRPIESLQADPQMHEYLSELFFFEPSPFVERAIFIGTPHGGSPIADEWIGQFASLLVSRSHDFSDEYDAFLARNREAITPFYSKHIPTSVHMLEPEDPTLQAMRQLPLAPHIRLHSVIGNGHKMLIGGPADGVVPVVSARHHGADSERIVATTHRRLQSHPDTVEEVLRILQLHLDEPAENSAPQPQLAEGLTQSATR
;
A
#
# COMPACT_ATOMS: atom_id res chain seq x y z
N MET A 1 -20.51 32.13 -66.53
CA MET A 1 -21.86 31.70 -66.14
C MET A 1 -21.69 30.99 -64.80
N ALA A 2 -21.74 31.74 -63.70
CA ALA A 2 -22.94 32.23 -63.00
C ALA A 2 -23.58 31.12 -62.15
N GLY A 3 -23.58 31.35 -60.83
CA GLY A 3 -24.18 30.47 -59.82
C GLY A 3 -23.74 30.83 -58.40
N ASP A 4 -24.05 32.07 -57.99
CA ASP A 4 -24.04 32.53 -56.59
C ASP A 4 -24.99 31.70 -55.71
N SER A 5 -24.63 31.49 -54.45
CA SER A 5 -25.54 31.83 -53.34
C SER A 5 -24.81 31.80 -51.99
N GLN A 6 -24.77 32.97 -51.36
CA GLN A 6 -24.61 33.18 -49.92
C GLN A 6 -25.58 32.31 -49.11
N ASN A 7 -25.11 31.87 -47.94
CA ASN A 7 -25.86 31.57 -46.71
C ASN A 7 -24.84 31.02 -45.70
N ASP A 8 -24.89 31.24 -44.39
CA ASP A 8 -25.55 32.25 -43.59
C ASP A 8 -24.86 32.13 -42.22
N LEU A 9 -24.29 33.23 -41.73
CA LEU A 9 -23.81 33.34 -40.35
C LEU A 9 -25.03 33.38 -39.43
N ASN A 10 -25.45 32.24 -38.89
CA ASN A 10 -26.27 32.12 -37.67
C ASN A 10 -26.60 30.67 -37.32
N LYS A 11 -25.76 30.01 -36.52
CA LYS A 11 -26.17 28.96 -35.56
C LYS A 11 -25.21 28.94 -34.37
N ILE A 12 -25.28 30.00 -33.56
CA ILE A 12 -24.86 29.99 -32.15
C ILE A 12 -26.16 30.01 -31.35
N ASN A 13 -26.56 28.84 -30.83
CA ASN A 13 -27.35 28.64 -29.60
C ASN A 13 -27.98 27.25 -29.65
N ASP A 14 -27.29 26.26 -29.08
CA ASP A 14 -27.95 25.31 -28.19
C ASP A 14 -26.88 24.56 -27.39
N ARG A 15 -26.53 25.12 -26.23
CA ARG A 15 -25.97 24.35 -25.12
C ARG A 15 -26.81 24.65 -23.90
N GLY A 16 -27.53 23.62 -23.48
CA GLY A 16 -28.30 23.59 -22.25
C GLY A 16 -27.45 24.03 -21.06
N ARG A 17 -28.13 24.72 -20.15
CA ARG A 17 -27.65 25.25 -18.89
C ARG A 17 -26.79 24.22 -18.14
N CYS A 18 -25.49 24.46 -18.05
CA CYS A 18 -24.66 23.88 -17.00
C CYS A 18 -25.10 24.50 -15.67
N VAL A 19 -25.62 23.68 -14.77
CA VAL A 19 -25.66 23.96 -13.34
C VAL A 19 -24.21 23.93 -12.84
N PRO A 20 -23.71 24.95 -12.11
CA PRO A 20 -22.36 24.90 -11.57
C PRO A 20 -22.29 23.81 -10.49
N ALA A 21 -21.38 22.86 -10.66
CA ALA A 21 -21.01 21.90 -9.63
C ALA A 21 -20.46 22.65 -8.40
N PRO A 22 -20.78 22.24 -7.16
CA PRO A 22 -20.31 22.93 -5.98
C PRO A 22 -18.80 22.76 -5.83
N VAL A 23 -18.10 23.89 -5.82
CA VAL A 23 -16.70 24.02 -5.40
C VAL A 23 -16.70 23.92 -3.88
N SER A 24 -16.59 22.71 -3.33
CA SER A 24 -16.45 22.54 -1.86
C SER A 24 -15.55 21.38 -1.43
N ALA A 25 -15.37 20.31 -2.21
CA ALA A 25 -14.52 19.18 -1.79
C ALA A 25 -13.00 19.50 -1.83
N TRP A 26 -12.54 20.23 -2.86
CA TRP A 26 -11.11 20.53 -3.05
C TRP A 26 -10.56 21.59 -2.07
N ALA A 27 -11.39 22.54 -1.65
CA ALA A 27 -10.99 23.60 -0.72
C ALA A 27 -10.85 23.08 0.72
N ILE A 28 -11.70 22.13 1.12
CA ILE A 28 -11.67 21.50 2.45
C ILE A 28 -10.45 20.57 2.57
N GLY A 29 -10.16 19.78 1.54
CA GLY A 29 -8.95 18.95 1.50
C GLY A 29 -7.65 19.75 1.59
N LEU A 30 -7.60 20.95 0.96
CA LEU A 30 -6.42 21.83 1.03
C LEU A 30 -6.24 22.44 2.44
N LEU A 31 -7.33 22.82 3.12
CA LEU A 31 -7.29 23.37 4.48
C LEU A 31 -6.88 22.32 5.52
N LEU A 32 -7.34 21.07 5.39
CA LEU A 32 -6.93 19.95 6.23
C LEU A 32 -5.43 19.63 6.06
N LEU A 33 -4.92 19.66 4.82
CA LEU A 33 -3.50 19.46 4.53
C LEU A 33 -2.60 20.63 4.96
N LEU A 34 -3.12 21.86 5.00
CA LEU A 34 -2.39 23.04 5.51
C LEU A 34 -2.17 22.95 7.03
N GLY A 35 -3.13 22.42 7.78
CA GLY A 35 -2.96 22.11 9.21
C GLY A 35 -1.91 21.03 9.49
N CYS A 36 -1.58 20.20 8.49
CA CYS A 36 -0.56 19.15 8.60
C CYS A 36 0.88 19.65 8.35
N ARG A 37 1.07 20.85 7.78
CA ARG A 37 2.41 21.42 7.57
C ARG A 37 2.85 22.19 8.81
N SER A 38 3.33 21.47 9.82
CA SER A 38 3.99 22.07 10.99
C SER A 38 5.34 22.70 10.60
N SER A 39 5.30 23.92 10.06
CA SER A 39 6.41 24.89 10.08
C SER A 39 6.02 26.33 9.66
N TRP A 40 4.75 26.62 9.36
CA TRP A 40 4.32 27.93 8.84
C TRP A 40 3.24 28.68 9.64
N LEU A 41 3.12 28.39 10.94
CA LEU A 41 2.57 29.36 11.89
C LEU A 41 3.69 29.75 12.84
N SER A 42 4.39 30.84 12.50
CA SER A 42 5.27 31.54 13.42
C SER A 42 4.51 31.84 14.71
N GLU A 43 5.17 31.63 15.84
CA GLU A 43 4.91 32.20 17.17
C GLU A 43 3.88 33.35 17.14
N ARG A 44 2.60 33.00 17.18
CA ARG A 44 1.59 33.88 17.78
C ARG A 44 1.41 33.36 19.19
N SER A 45 1.87 34.16 20.14
CA SER A 45 1.56 33.99 21.55
C SER A 45 0.08 33.67 21.70
N LEU A 46 -0.22 32.58 22.43
CA LEU A 46 -1.57 32.22 22.85
C LEU A 46 -2.19 33.26 23.81
N GLU A 47 -1.53 34.39 24.07
CA GLU A 47 -2.01 35.46 24.94
C GLU A 47 -3.00 36.43 24.27
N ASP A 48 -3.13 36.46 22.93
CA ASP A 48 -3.92 37.48 22.21
C ASP A 48 -5.35 37.05 21.77
N VAL A 49 -5.86 35.90 22.23
CA VAL A 49 -7.29 35.51 22.03
C VAL A 49 -8.09 35.55 23.35
N ALA A 50 -7.49 36.03 24.44
CA ALA A 50 -8.18 36.30 25.71
C ALA A 50 -9.04 37.58 25.63
N SER A 51 -10.02 37.63 24.73
CA SER A 51 -11.01 38.72 24.66
C SER A 51 -12.24 38.35 23.83
N SER A 52 -12.93 37.26 24.17
CA SER A 52 -14.40 37.19 24.08
C SER A 52 -14.89 36.05 24.97
N SER A 53 -15.46 36.45 26.10
CA SER A 53 -16.09 35.58 27.09
C SER A 53 -17.41 35.05 26.53
N GLU A 54 -17.41 33.85 25.99
CA GLU A 54 -18.58 32.95 25.89
C GLU A 54 -18.02 31.56 25.59
N ALA A 55 -17.83 30.76 26.64
CA ALA A 55 -17.49 29.36 26.49
C ALA A 55 -18.76 28.56 26.11
N VAL A 56 -18.67 27.23 25.92
CA VAL A 56 -19.83 26.38 25.60
C VAL A 56 -20.12 25.43 26.77
N ALA A 57 -21.34 25.41 27.33
CA ALA A 57 -21.76 24.43 28.35
C ALA A 57 -21.65 22.98 27.82
N LEU A 58 -21.08 22.06 28.61
CA LEU A 58 -20.88 20.65 28.23
C LEU A 58 -21.66 19.66 29.11
N ALA A 59 -22.03 20.04 30.32
CA ALA A 59 -22.79 19.25 31.28
C ALA A 59 -24.24 19.33 30.87
N ASP A 60 -24.78 18.17 30.53
CA ASP A 60 -26.20 17.93 30.36
C ASP A 60 -26.93 19.15 29.79
N LEU A 61 -26.68 19.44 28.52
CA LEU A 61 -27.64 20.15 27.68
C LEU A 61 -28.94 19.36 27.76
N SER A 62 -29.69 19.62 28.82
CA SER A 62 -31.06 19.19 28.95
C SER A 62 -31.80 19.85 27.79
N SER A 63 -32.78 19.15 27.27
CA SER A 63 -33.75 19.67 26.30
C SER A 63 -34.18 21.12 26.55
N ASP A 64 -34.16 21.55 27.81
CA ASP A 64 -34.68 22.83 28.26
C ASP A 64 -33.78 24.04 27.88
N GLU A 65 -32.46 23.89 27.71
CA GLU A 65 -31.57 25.00 27.30
C GLU A 65 -31.51 25.21 25.77
N LEU A 66 -31.66 24.13 24.99
CA LEU A 66 -31.75 24.18 23.53
C LEU A 66 -33.18 24.51 23.02
N GLY A 67 -34.12 24.74 23.94
CA GLY A 67 -35.49 25.17 23.65
C GLY A 67 -36.43 24.09 23.10
N SER A 68 -35.99 22.82 22.98
CA SER A 68 -36.82 21.71 22.47
C SER A 68 -36.83 20.51 23.41
N ARG A 69 -38.04 19.97 23.66
CA ARG A 69 -38.27 18.72 24.43
C ARG A 69 -37.85 17.45 23.69
N ASP A 70 -37.50 17.52 22.40
CA ASP A 70 -37.07 16.38 21.60
C ASP A 70 -35.53 16.30 21.51
N PRO A 71 -34.90 15.24 22.06
CA PRO A 71 -33.46 15.03 21.98
C PRO A 71 -32.88 15.06 20.56
N ILE A 72 -33.65 14.63 19.55
CA ILE A 72 -33.23 14.65 18.15
C ILE A 72 -33.17 16.09 17.63
N GLU A 73 -34.17 16.92 17.93
CA GLU A 73 -34.21 18.32 17.53
C GLU A 73 -33.11 19.14 18.25
N ALA A 74 -32.88 18.86 19.52
CA ALA A 74 -31.78 19.43 20.29
C ALA A 74 -30.41 19.08 19.65
N SER A 75 -30.21 17.81 19.28
CA SER A 75 -29.00 17.36 18.57
C SER A 75 -28.82 18.06 17.22
N ARG A 76 -29.89 18.22 16.43
CA ARG A 76 -29.83 18.96 15.14
C ARG A 76 -29.45 20.41 15.35
N THR A 77 -30.04 21.06 16.35
CA THR A 77 -29.79 22.48 16.67
C THR A 77 -28.33 22.69 17.06
N ALA A 78 -27.78 21.81 17.91
CA ALA A 78 -26.38 21.83 18.27
C ALA A 78 -25.45 21.62 17.06
N CYS A 79 -25.79 20.70 16.15
CA CYS A 79 -25.02 20.46 14.93
C CYS A 79 -25.03 21.68 13.99
N ALA A 80 -26.20 22.27 13.74
CA ALA A 80 -26.33 23.47 12.90
C ALA A 80 -25.56 24.67 13.48
N GLN A 81 -25.54 24.81 14.81
CA GLN A 81 -24.75 25.84 15.48
C GLN A 81 -23.24 25.56 15.32
N ALA A 82 -22.82 24.30 15.43
CA ALA A 82 -21.42 23.89 15.20
C ALA A 82 -20.97 24.20 13.77
N GLU A 83 -21.80 23.90 12.77
CA GLU A 83 -21.53 24.21 11.37
C GLU A 83 -21.34 25.71 11.13
N LYS A 84 -22.23 26.53 11.70
CA LYS A 84 -22.13 27.99 11.62
C LYS A 84 -20.83 28.51 12.23
N LEU A 85 -20.50 28.07 13.44
CA LEU A 85 -19.26 28.44 14.12
C LEU A 85 -18.02 27.98 13.35
N ARG A 86 -18.06 26.78 12.76
CA ARG A 86 -16.96 26.27 11.93
C ARG A 86 -16.77 27.11 10.67
N ALA A 87 -17.86 27.54 10.03
CA ALA A 87 -17.81 28.46 8.89
C ALA A 87 -17.20 29.82 9.27
N ASP A 88 -17.43 30.27 10.50
CA ASP A 88 -16.85 31.48 11.08
C ASP A 88 -15.41 31.28 11.62
N LEU A 89 -14.82 30.09 11.45
CA LEU A 89 -13.50 29.69 11.96
C LEU A 89 -13.36 29.80 13.49
N ASP A 90 -14.46 29.57 14.21
CA ASP A 90 -14.51 29.60 15.66
C ASP A 90 -14.23 28.20 16.27
N PRO A 91 -13.17 28.04 17.10
CA PRO A 91 -12.82 26.77 17.74
C PRO A 91 -13.91 26.18 18.63
N ARG A 92 -14.89 26.98 19.06
CA ARG A 92 -16.03 26.54 19.87
C ARG A 92 -16.94 25.55 19.13
N CYS A 93 -16.88 25.51 17.80
CA CYS A 93 -17.64 24.52 17.01
C CYS A 93 -17.37 23.08 17.44
N THR A 94 -16.13 22.76 17.85
CA THR A 94 -15.76 21.41 18.29
C THR A 94 -16.55 20.96 19.52
N ALA A 95 -16.75 21.86 20.49
CA ALA A 95 -17.57 21.59 21.68
C ALA A 95 -19.06 21.40 21.32
N HIS A 96 -19.58 22.16 20.35
CA HIS A 96 -20.96 21.99 19.88
C HIS A 96 -21.17 20.68 19.11
N TYR A 97 -20.20 20.23 18.30
CA TYR A 97 -20.25 18.90 17.68
C TYR A 97 -20.23 17.79 18.73
N LEU A 98 -19.41 17.93 19.77
CA LEU A 98 -19.40 17.00 20.90
C LEU A 98 -20.76 16.93 21.60
N ALA A 99 -21.36 18.09 21.89
CA ALA A 99 -22.70 18.18 22.48
C ALA A 99 -23.77 17.50 21.60
N ALA A 100 -23.77 17.78 20.30
CA ALA A 100 -24.67 17.13 19.36
C ALA A 100 -24.49 15.60 19.37
N ASN A 101 -23.25 15.12 19.35
CA ASN A 101 -22.95 13.69 19.37
C ASN A 101 -23.45 12.99 20.64
N ARG A 102 -23.28 13.64 21.80
CA ARG A 102 -23.78 13.14 23.10
C ARG A 102 -25.30 12.95 23.09
N LEU A 103 -26.03 13.94 22.56
CA LEU A 103 -27.49 13.90 22.47
C LEU A 103 -27.96 12.80 21.52
N ALA A 104 -27.31 12.68 20.36
CA ALA A 104 -27.58 11.61 19.40
C ALA A 104 -27.33 10.22 20.01
N TRP A 105 -26.19 10.01 20.69
CA TRP A 105 -25.84 8.73 21.32
C TRP A 105 -26.81 8.32 22.44
N LYS A 106 -27.21 9.27 23.31
CA LYS A 106 -28.22 9.03 24.34
C LYS A 106 -29.55 8.58 23.73
N THR A 107 -29.93 9.17 22.60
CA THR A 107 -31.18 8.86 21.88
C THR A 107 -31.15 7.46 21.27
N VAL A 108 -30.06 7.10 20.58
CA VAL A 108 -29.88 5.77 19.97
C VAL A 108 -30.01 4.64 20.99
N ASN A 109 -29.43 4.81 22.17
CA ASN A 109 -29.40 3.78 23.22
C ASN A 109 -30.63 3.83 24.14
N HIS A 110 -31.59 4.73 23.91
CA HIS A 110 -32.78 4.83 24.73
C HIS A 110 -33.77 3.73 24.36
N ALA A 111 -33.98 2.77 25.28
CA ALA A 111 -34.83 1.59 25.10
C ALA A 111 -36.32 1.90 24.78
N SER A 112 -36.76 3.17 24.91
CA SER A 112 -38.15 3.57 24.72
C SER A 112 -38.51 4.01 23.29
N LEU A 113 -37.55 4.09 22.37
CA LEU A 113 -37.86 4.44 20.97
C LEU A 113 -38.42 3.23 20.25
N ALA A 114 -39.74 3.22 20.05
CA ALA A 114 -40.43 2.18 19.28
C ALA A 114 -40.34 2.39 17.76
N ASP A 115 -39.89 3.57 17.30
CA ASP A 115 -39.87 3.97 15.89
C ASP A 115 -38.48 3.83 15.25
N ASP A 116 -38.38 3.01 14.21
CA ASP A 116 -37.18 2.82 13.40
C ASP A 116 -36.71 4.11 12.72
N ALA A 117 -37.61 5.00 12.34
CA ALA A 117 -37.26 6.25 11.66
C ALA A 117 -36.49 7.20 12.58
N GLN A 118 -36.92 7.32 13.84
CA GLN A 118 -36.23 8.13 14.85
C GLN A 118 -34.86 7.55 15.21
N ARG A 119 -34.73 6.21 15.29
CA ARG A 119 -33.44 5.56 15.52
C ARG A 119 -32.45 5.79 14.37
N ASN A 120 -32.91 5.64 13.13
CA ASN A 120 -32.07 5.89 11.96
C ASN A 120 -31.59 7.33 11.92
N LEU A 121 -32.50 8.28 12.20
CA LEU A 121 -32.16 9.69 12.25
C LEU A 121 -31.16 10.03 13.37
N ALA A 122 -31.31 9.43 14.55
CA ALA A 122 -30.36 9.61 15.64
C ALA A 122 -28.98 9.02 15.29
N ALA A 123 -28.94 7.89 14.56
CA ALA A 123 -27.69 7.30 14.06
C ALA A 123 -27.02 8.18 12.98
N GLU A 124 -27.79 8.77 12.07
CA GLU A 124 -27.29 9.75 11.09
C GLU A 124 -26.66 10.95 11.79
N LEU A 125 -27.37 11.55 12.75
CA LEU A 125 -26.86 12.68 13.54
C LEU A 125 -25.63 12.31 14.36
N TYR A 126 -25.56 11.08 14.88
CA TYR A 126 -24.36 10.59 15.56
C TYR A 126 -23.15 10.58 14.62
N HIS A 127 -23.29 10.03 13.42
CA HIS A 127 -22.19 9.97 12.45
C HIS A 127 -21.78 11.36 11.96
N GLU A 128 -22.75 12.23 11.67
CA GLU A 128 -22.52 13.61 11.21
C GLU A 128 -21.80 14.45 12.28
N SER A 129 -22.28 14.42 13.52
CA SER A 129 -21.66 15.13 14.64
C SER A 129 -20.29 14.60 15.01
N LEU A 130 -20.06 13.28 14.95
CA LEU A 130 -18.74 12.69 15.18
C LEU A 130 -17.74 13.08 14.10
N ARG A 131 -18.17 13.10 12.84
CA ARG A 131 -17.35 13.61 11.73
C ARG A 131 -16.98 15.07 11.99
N GLY A 132 -17.98 15.92 12.26
CA GLY A 132 -17.77 17.33 12.54
C GLY A 132 -16.77 17.57 13.68
N LEU A 133 -16.90 16.79 14.76
CA LEU A 133 -15.98 16.78 15.91
C LEU A 133 -14.54 16.48 15.49
N ILE A 134 -14.30 15.41 14.73
CA ILE A 134 -12.96 15.01 14.28
C ILE A 134 -12.36 16.07 13.35
N GLU A 135 -13.14 16.54 12.38
CA GLU A 135 -12.65 17.53 11.40
C GLU A 135 -12.31 18.87 12.05
N SER A 136 -13.18 19.37 12.95
CA SER A 136 -12.94 20.64 13.64
C SER A 136 -11.81 20.51 14.65
N ALA A 137 -11.75 19.41 15.42
CA ALA A 137 -10.67 19.17 16.36
C ALA A 137 -9.31 19.15 15.65
N GLN A 138 -9.22 18.52 14.47
CA GLN A 138 -8.01 18.55 13.67
C GLN A 138 -7.71 19.95 13.11
N GLN A 139 -8.72 20.62 12.54
CA GLN A 139 -8.57 21.96 11.96
C GLN A 139 -7.99 22.97 12.95
N PHE A 140 -8.35 22.87 14.22
CA PHE A 140 -7.91 23.76 15.29
C PHE A 140 -6.74 23.21 16.14
N GLY A 141 -6.13 22.08 15.74
CA GLY A 141 -4.97 21.50 16.45
C GLY A 141 -5.30 21.00 17.87
N GLN A 142 -6.55 20.60 18.10
CA GLN A 142 -7.06 20.12 19.39
C GLN A 142 -6.85 18.61 19.60
N ILE A 143 -6.45 17.88 18.54
CA ILE A 143 -6.12 16.44 18.62
C ILE A 143 -4.65 16.28 18.99
N ASP A 144 -4.40 15.70 20.15
CA ASP A 144 -3.12 15.09 20.49
C ASP A 144 -3.33 13.57 20.47
N PRO A 145 -2.70 12.82 19.54
CA PRO A 145 -2.98 11.41 19.41
C PRO A 145 -2.51 10.58 20.63
N VAL A 146 -1.63 11.13 21.48
CA VAL A 146 -1.19 10.46 22.72
C VAL A 146 -2.06 10.86 23.91
N HIS A 147 -2.41 12.14 24.01
CA HIS A 147 -3.07 12.69 25.20
C HIS A 147 -4.58 12.93 25.04
N GLY A 148 -5.12 12.76 23.83
CA GLY A 148 -6.55 12.92 23.53
C GLY A 148 -6.94 14.26 22.90
N ILE A 149 -8.25 14.47 22.79
CA ILE A 149 -8.83 15.71 22.27
C ILE A 149 -9.06 16.69 23.42
N ARG A 150 -8.46 17.88 23.35
CA ARG A 150 -8.56 18.91 24.40
C ARG A 150 -9.47 20.06 23.97
N LEU A 151 -10.48 20.36 24.77
CA LEU A 151 -11.51 21.36 24.49
C LEU A 151 -11.70 22.27 25.70
N THR A 152 -11.87 23.56 25.47
CA THR A 152 -12.23 24.53 26.53
C THR A 152 -13.72 24.82 26.48
N THR A 153 -14.39 24.61 27.61
CA THR A 153 -15.86 24.65 27.74
C THR A 153 -16.26 25.49 28.96
N GLU A 154 -17.54 25.80 29.16
CA GLU A 154 -17.97 26.67 30.28
C GLU A 154 -17.66 26.06 31.65
N GLU A 155 -17.64 24.73 31.74
CA GLU A 155 -17.31 24.00 32.96
C GLU A 155 -15.80 23.84 33.18
N GLY A 156 -14.98 24.24 32.21
CA GLY A 156 -13.54 24.10 32.23
C GLY A 156 -13.00 23.30 31.05
N ASP A 157 -11.74 22.92 31.16
CA ASP A 157 -11.06 22.14 30.14
C ASP A 157 -11.48 20.66 30.23
N VAL A 158 -11.95 20.13 29.10
CA VAL A 158 -12.31 18.72 28.95
C VAL A 158 -11.29 18.04 28.05
N THR A 159 -10.80 16.90 28.50
CA THR A 159 -9.94 16.02 27.69
C THR A 159 -10.68 14.73 27.40
N ILE A 160 -10.87 14.41 26.12
CA ILE A 160 -11.42 13.14 25.67
C ILE A 160 -10.24 12.21 25.36
N PRO A 161 -9.99 11.16 26.16
CA PRO A 161 -8.95 10.19 25.86
C PRO A 161 -9.25 9.45 24.56
N ILE A 162 -8.19 9.03 23.88
CA ILE A 162 -8.25 8.20 22.67
C ILE A 162 -7.72 6.81 22.98
N VAL A 163 -8.47 5.79 22.59
CA VAL A 163 -8.06 4.38 22.70
C VAL A 163 -7.95 3.78 21.32
N TYR A 164 -6.81 3.15 21.03
CA TYR A 164 -6.54 2.51 19.74
C TYR A 164 -6.59 1.00 19.88
N ASP A 165 -7.34 0.33 19.00
CA ASP A 165 -7.50 -1.12 19.02
C ASP A 165 -7.24 -1.74 17.64
N GLY A 166 -6.48 -2.84 17.64
CA GLY A 166 -6.15 -3.62 16.43
C GLY A 166 -5.05 -3.02 15.55
N PHE A 167 -4.32 -2.00 16.01
CA PHE A 167 -3.25 -1.37 15.23
C PHE A 167 -1.86 -1.87 15.62
N ALA A 168 -1.00 -2.06 14.61
CA ALA A 168 0.45 -2.18 14.82
C ALA A 168 1.15 -0.83 14.97
N TRP A 169 0.45 0.26 14.66
CA TRP A 169 0.91 1.63 14.79
C TRP A 169 0.88 2.10 16.25
N LYS A 170 1.78 3.02 16.58
CA LYS A 170 1.75 3.70 17.87
C LYS A 170 0.80 4.90 17.81
N PRO A 171 0.31 5.39 18.96
CA PRO A 171 -0.48 6.62 19.00
C PRO A 171 0.18 7.78 18.23
N GLU A 172 1.49 7.99 18.38
CA GLU A 172 2.21 9.06 17.67
C GLU A 172 2.27 8.92 16.12
N ASP A 173 1.84 7.79 15.54
CA ASP A 173 1.72 7.59 14.10
C ASP A 173 0.38 8.10 13.52
N PHE A 174 -0.58 8.52 14.36
CA PHE A 174 -1.89 9.06 13.93
C PHE A 174 -1.80 10.57 13.68
N ASN A 175 -1.09 10.98 12.62
CA ASN A 175 -0.72 12.38 12.42
C ASN A 175 -1.82 13.23 11.75
N CYS A 176 -2.55 12.66 10.78
CA CYS A 176 -3.65 13.35 10.11
C CYS A 176 -4.83 12.39 9.92
N TRP A 177 -6.03 12.85 10.25
CA TRP A 177 -7.28 12.09 10.34
C TRP A 177 -8.21 12.64 9.28
N ILE A 178 -8.47 11.88 8.23
CA ILE A 178 -9.31 12.32 7.12
C ILE A 178 -10.57 11.47 7.12
N PRO A 179 -11.71 11.99 7.62
CA PRO A 179 -12.98 11.32 7.46
C PRO A 179 -13.25 10.98 6.00
N VAL A 180 -13.67 9.73 5.79
CA VAL A 180 -13.85 9.18 4.46
C VAL A 180 -15.11 9.76 3.83
N ASP A 181 -14.94 10.38 2.67
CA ASP A 181 -16.03 10.77 1.78
C ASP A 181 -16.11 9.80 0.59
N GLU A 182 -16.66 10.26 -0.54
CA GLU A 182 -16.59 9.54 -1.81
C GLU A 182 -15.16 9.57 -2.38
N TYR A 183 -14.30 8.64 -1.94
CA TYR A 183 -13.13 8.29 -2.74
C TYR A 183 -13.59 7.53 -3.99
N GLN A 184 -13.22 8.02 -5.17
CA GLN A 184 -13.29 7.28 -6.42
C GLN A 184 -11.89 7.21 -7.00
N ASP A 185 -11.47 6.00 -7.36
CA ASP A 185 -10.20 5.73 -8.03
C ASP A 185 -10.50 4.84 -9.23
N GLU A 186 -10.08 5.26 -10.42
CA GLU A 186 -10.36 4.55 -11.68
C GLU A 186 -9.59 3.22 -11.79
N HIS A 187 -8.56 3.01 -10.96
CA HIS A 187 -7.73 1.81 -10.94
C HIS A 187 -8.24 0.73 -9.97
N LEU A 188 -9.18 1.07 -9.08
CA LEU A 188 -9.84 0.11 -8.22
C LEU A 188 -11.10 -0.43 -8.89
N THR A 189 -11.16 -1.75 -9.09
CA THR A 189 -12.32 -2.40 -9.72
C THR A 189 -13.52 -2.45 -8.77
N HIS A 190 -13.25 -2.62 -7.47
CA HIS A 190 -14.27 -2.67 -6.42
C HIS A 190 -13.91 -1.70 -5.29
N GLN A 191 -14.95 -1.07 -4.73
CA GLN A 191 -14.84 -0.29 -3.49
C GLN A 191 -15.36 -1.14 -2.33
N HIS A 192 -14.49 -1.41 -1.36
CA HIS A 192 -14.79 -2.26 -0.21
C HIS A 192 -15.17 -1.39 0.98
N ARG A 193 -16.46 -1.01 1.00
CA ARG A 193 -17.11 -0.27 2.07
C ARG A 193 -18.03 -1.16 2.88
N ARG A 194 -18.07 -0.92 4.19
CA ARG A 194 -18.98 -1.57 5.12
C ARG A 194 -19.77 -0.50 5.87
N SER A 195 -21.09 -0.61 5.84
CA SER A 195 -21.96 0.21 6.68
C SER A 195 -21.93 -0.31 8.13
N GLY A 196 -22.02 0.59 9.09
CA GLY A 196 -22.01 0.24 10.51
C GLY A 196 -21.90 1.49 11.38
N TRP A 197 -21.51 1.29 12.64
CA TRP A 197 -21.28 2.36 13.61
C TRP A 197 -19.90 2.99 13.46
N GLY A 198 -19.84 4.31 13.66
CA GLY A 198 -18.61 5.09 13.67
C GLY A 198 -18.33 5.80 12.36
N VAL A 199 -17.27 6.59 12.36
CA VAL A 199 -16.81 7.37 11.20
C VAL A 199 -15.56 6.70 10.63
N PRO A 200 -15.61 6.16 9.39
CA PRO A 200 -14.43 5.64 8.73
C PRO A 200 -13.47 6.79 8.37
N LEU A 201 -12.18 6.55 8.54
CA LEU A 201 -11.09 7.51 8.38
C LEU A 201 -9.99 6.92 7.49
N VAL A 202 -9.36 7.77 6.68
CA VAL A 202 -7.97 7.59 6.24
C VAL A 202 -7.08 8.32 7.23
N VAL A 203 -6.26 7.59 7.97
CA VAL A 203 -5.23 8.17 8.83
C VAL A 203 -3.92 8.21 8.05
N LEU A 204 -3.28 9.38 7.99
CA LEU A 204 -1.97 9.53 7.40
C LEU A 204 -0.93 9.52 8.51
N ARG A 205 -0.03 8.55 8.42
CA ARG A 205 1.24 8.58 9.12
C ARG A 205 2.23 9.44 8.35
N GLN A 206 2.90 10.35 9.05
CA GLN A 206 3.93 11.22 8.52
C GLN A 206 5.18 11.17 9.41
N ARG A 207 6.32 10.83 8.82
CA ARG A 207 7.62 10.84 9.51
C ARG A 207 8.65 11.62 8.71
N ASP A 208 9.28 12.58 9.38
CA ASP A 208 10.41 13.33 8.81
C ASP A 208 11.69 12.50 8.75
N GLN A 209 11.86 11.56 9.69
CA GLN A 209 13.00 10.65 9.71
C GLN A 209 12.77 9.50 8.75
N GLN A 210 13.78 9.24 7.91
CA GLN A 210 13.72 8.13 6.96
C GLN A 210 13.87 6.79 7.69
N GLU A 211 12.80 6.00 7.68
CA GLU A 211 12.82 4.62 8.14
C GLU A 211 13.26 3.68 7.00
N ARG A 212 13.93 2.57 7.35
CA ARG A 212 14.59 1.71 6.35
C ARG A 212 13.62 1.11 5.33
N PHE A 213 12.45 0.66 5.80
CA PHE A 213 11.47 -0.12 5.03
C PHE A 213 10.07 0.53 4.96
N MET A 214 9.96 1.82 5.24
CA MET A 214 8.71 2.55 5.13
C MET A 214 8.90 3.80 4.28
N ILE A 215 7.81 4.28 3.70
CA ILE A 215 7.76 5.58 3.03
C ILE A 215 7.38 6.68 4.04
N PRO A 216 7.81 7.93 3.82
CA PRO A 216 7.57 9.02 4.77
C PRO A 216 6.10 9.29 5.06
N GLN A 217 5.24 9.09 4.07
CA GLN A 217 3.80 9.29 4.20
C GLN A 217 3.06 8.02 3.81
N LEU A 218 2.33 7.45 4.77
CA LEU A 218 1.63 6.19 4.57
C LEU A 218 0.18 6.29 5.10
N PRO A 219 -0.83 6.08 4.26
CA PRO A 219 -2.22 6.02 4.70
C PRO A 219 -2.58 4.64 5.27
N PHE A 220 -3.45 4.62 6.27
CA PHE A 220 -4.10 3.40 6.75
C PHE A 220 -5.56 3.68 7.14
N ALA A 221 -6.41 2.65 7.09
CA ALA A 221 -7.81 2.77 7.46
C ALA A 221 -7.97 2.76 8.99
N ALA A 222 -8.90 3.55 9.48
CA ALA A 222 -9.35 3.51 10.87
C ALA A 222 -10.86 3.78 10.93
N THR A 223 -11.51 3.36 12.02
CA THR A 223 -12.90 3.71 12.30
C THR A 223 -12.97 4.33 13.69
N ALA A 224 -13.42 5.58 13.77
CA ALA A 224 -13.56 6.28 15.04
C ALA A 224 -15.00 6.15 15.58
N MET A 225 -15.12 5.93 16.88
CA MET A 225 -16.39 5.82 17.60
C MET A 225 -16.25 6.53 18.94
N LEU A 226 -17.14 7.49 19.21
CA LEU A 226 -17.20 8.12 20.53
C LEU A 226 -18.19 7.35 21.41
N ARG A 227 -17.72 6.83 22.55
CA ARG A 227 -18.57 6.17 23.56
C ARG A 227 -18.64 6.99 24.84
N ASN A 228 -19.84 7.05 25.41
CA ASN A 228 -20.06 7.55 26.76
C ASN A 228 -19.92 6.39 27.74
N LEU A 229 -18.98 6.50 28.69
CA LEU A 229 -18.83 5.50 29.74
C LEU A 229 -19.90 5.72 30.80
N PRO A 230 -20.52 4.65 31.35
CA PRO A 230 -21.43 4.79 32.47
C PRO A 230 -20.67 5.40 33.66
N VAL A 231 -21.23 6.45 34.25
CA VAL A 231 -20.71 7.03 35.49
C VAL A 231 -21.04 6.05 36.61
N ASP A 232 -20.04 5.32 37.11
CA ASP A 232 -20.18 4.55 38.35
C ASP A 232 -20.50 5.55 39.48
N GLY A 233 -21.78 5.69 39.83
CA GLY A 233 -22.30 6.69 40.77
C GLY A 233 -21.78 6.61 42.21
N ASP A 234 -20.91 5.65 42.53
CA ASP A 234 -20.47 5.32 43.89
C ASP A 234 -18.95 5.47 44.13
N ARG A 235 -18.18 6.01 43.18
CA ARG A 235 -16.73 6.23 43.37
C ARG A 235 -16.38 7.69 43.61
N GLU A 236 -16.37 8.10 44.87
CA GLU A 236 -15.60 9.25 45.36
C GLU A 236 -14.09 8.92 45.30
N SER A 237 -13.50 8.94 44.10
CA SER A 237 -12.05 8.97 43.92
C SER A 237 -11.65 10.28 43.25
N ASP A 238 -10.56 10.91 43.72
CA ASP A 238 -10.02 12.19 43.23
C ASP A 238 -9.60 12.19 41.74
N GLU A 239 -9.66 11.04 41.08
CA GLU A 239 -9.63 10.89 39.62
C GLU A 239 -10.91 10.19 39.18
N ALA A 240 -11.95 10.97 38.84
CA ALA A 240 -13.14 10.42 38.21
C ALA A 240 -12.75 9.84 36.84
N PRO A 241 -13.16 8.60 36.49
CA PRO A 241 -12.88 8.04 35.17
C PRO A 241 -13.48 8.96 34.09
N PRO A 242 -12.84 9.03 32.91
CA PRO A 242 -13.33 9.89 31.84
C PRO A 242 -14.76 9.49 31.48
N ASN A 243 -15.70 10.43 31.50
CA ASN A 243 -17.10 10.15 31.16
C ASN A 243 -17.27 9.73 29.69
N GLN A 244 -16.24 9.89 28.85
CA GLN A 244 -16.24 9.63 27.40
C GLN A 244 -14.87 9.19 26.91
N VAL A 245 -14.87 8.36 25.87
CA VAL A 245 -13.66 7.91 25.20
C VAL A 245 -13.87 7.87 23.68
N LEU A 246 -12.90 8.36 22.93
CA LEU A 246 -12.85 8.17 21.48
C LEU A 246 -12.09 6.86 21.21
N GLU A 247 -12.82 5.81 20.84
CA GLU A 247 -12.23 4.56 20.41
C GLU A 247 -11.95 4.61 18.91
N VAL A 248 -10.79 4.11 18.53
CA VAL A 248 -10.35 4.04 17.14
C VAL A 248 -9.98 2.60 16.86
N PHE A 249 -10.71 2.00 15.93
CA PHE A 249 -10.57 0.59 15.57
C PHE A 249 -9.87 0.42 14.23
N ASN A 250 -9.02 -0.59 14.11
CA ASN A 250 -8.50 -1.04 12.82
C ASN A 250 -9.57 -1.89 12.11
N PRO A 251 -10.16 -1.41 11.00
CA PRO A 251 -11.24 -2.14 10.33
C PRO A 251 -10.78 -3.40 9.58
N LEU A 252 -9.46 -3.64 9.48
CA LEU A 252 -8.88 -4.89 8.98
C LEU A 252 -8.81 -6.00 10.04
N VAL A 253 -8.97 -5.64 11.32
CA VAL A 253 -8.99 -6.58 12.46
C VAL A 253 -10.40 -6.71 13.01
N HIS A 254 -11.14 -5.59 13.07
CA HIS A 254 -12.46 -5.51 13.66
C HIS A 254 -13.51 -5.23 12.59
N SER A 255 -14.36 -6.21 12.30
CA SER A 255 -15.55 -6.03 11.46
C SER A 255 -16.79 -5.66 12.26
N GLU A 256 -16.87 -6.18 13.49
CA GLU A 256 -17.99 -6.03 14.40
C GLU A 256 -17.49 -5.89 15.85
N LEU A 257 -18.33 -5.30 16.71
CA LEU A 257 -18.10 -5.16 18.14
C LEU A 257 -19.08 -6.03 18.91
N ALA A 258 -18.58 -6.83 19.84
CA ALA A 258 -19.43 -7.55 20.78
C ALA A 258 -20.24 -6.57 21.64
N LYS A 259 -21.52 -6.87 21.85
CA LYS A 259 -22.41 -6.19 22.79
C LYS A 259 -22.44 -6.94 24.12
N ASP A 260 -22.67 -6.21 25.20
CA ASP A 260 -22.78 -6.78 26.55
C ASP A 260 -23.96 -7.75 26.71
N ASP A 261 -24.97 -7.67 25.84
CA ASP A 261 -26.14 -8.55 25.80
C ASP A 261 -25.96 -9.82 24.93
N GLY A 262 -24.77 -10.01 24.36
CA GLY A 262 -24.44 -11.16 23.51
C GLY A 262 -24.76 -10.99 22.02
N GLY A 263 -25.13 -9.79 21.55
CA GLY A 263 -25.19 -9.45 20.13
C GLY A 263 -23.90 -8.87 19.56
N GLU A 264 -23.87 -8.58 18.25
CA GLU A 264 -22.75 -7.89 17.58
C GLU A 264 -23.23 -6.59 16.93
N THR A 265 -22.35 -5.59 16.87
CA THR A 265 -22.59 -4.28 16.25
C THR A 265 -21.62 -4.10 15.08
N PRO A 266 -22.08 -4.04 13.82
CA PRO A 266 -21.18 -3.83 12.70
C PRO A 266 -20.49 -2.48 12.80
N LEU A 267 -19.18 -2.45 12.55
CA LEU A 267 -18.40 -1.22 12.47
C LEU A 267 -18.39 -0.70 11.03
N ALA A 268 -18.58 0.62 10.87
CA ALA A 268 -18.37 1.25 9.58
C ALA A 268 -16.91 1.08 9.14
N ALA A 269 -16.65 0.94 7.84
CA ALA A 269 -15.29 0.90 7.30
C ALA A 269 -15.26 1.29 5.83
N ASP A 270 -14.13 1.84 5.40
CA ASP A 270 -13.74 1.91 4.00
C ASP A 270 -12.31 1.40 3.86
N LEU A 271 -12.16 0.17 3.40
CA LEU A 271 -10.86 -0.49 3.24
C LEU A 271 -10.13 -0.02 1.97
N SER A 272 -10.88 0.52 1.00
CA SER A 272 -10.36 1.02 -0.27
C SER A 272 -9.84 2.45 -0.18
N ALA A 273 -10.42 3.28 0.69
CA ALA A 273 -10.05 4.68 0.86
C ALA A 273 -8.54 4.94 1.08
N PRO A 274 -7.81 4.25 1.99
CA PRO A 274 -6.37 4.48 2.14
C PRO A 274 -5.56 4.06 0.90
N ILE A 275 -6.02 3.03 0.17
CA ILE A 275 -5.36 2.56 -1.06
C ILE A 275 -5.56 3.57 -2.18
N ALA A 276 -6.79 4.07 -2.36
CA ALA A 276 -7.11 5.14 -3.30
C ALA A 276 -6.35 6.43 -2.96
N TRP A 277 -6.25 6.77 -1.67
CA TRP A 277 -5.44 7.91 -1.22
C TRP A 277 -3.98 7.72 -1.63
N LEU A 278 -3.39 6.54 -1.36
CA LEU A 278 -1.99 6.25 -1.71
C LEU A 278 -1.75 6.42 -3.21
N ASN A 279 -2.64 5.86 -4.03
CA ASN A 279 -2.55 5.94 -5.49
C ASN A 279 -2.65 7.38 -6.01
N ASN A 280 -3.63 8.14 -5.53
CA ASN A 280 -3.89 9.51 -5.99
C ASN A 280 -2.86 10.55 -5.51
N ASN A 281 -2.15 10.28 -4.40
CA ASN A 281 -1.24 11.26 -3.77
C ASN A 281 0.24 10.88 -3.88
N THR A 282 0.57 9.69 -4.40
CA THR A 282 1.95 9.28 -4.61
C THR A 282 2.33 9.48 -6.08
N PRO A 283 3.38 10.26 -6.39
CA PRO A 283 3.84 10.39 -7.76
C PRO A 283 4.24 9.03 -8.35
N HIS A 284 3.63 8.66 -9.48
CA HIS A 284 4.01 7.47 -10.22
C HIS A 284 5.41 7.64 -10.82
N LEU A 285 6.34 6.78 -10.40
CA LEU A 285 7.71 6.79 -10.90
C LEU A 285 7.86 6.00 -12.22
N ASN A 286 6.77 5.41 -12.74
CA ASN A 286 6.74 4.48 -13.88
C ASN A 286 7.70 4.82 -15.02
N TYR A 287 7.59 6.03 -15.57
CA TYR A 287 8.41 6.46 -16.71
C TYR A 287 9.72 7.13 -16.28
N GLU A 288 9.73 7.92 -15.21
CA GLU A 288 10.93 8.65 -14.77
C GLU A 288 11.98 7.72 -14.14
N GLY A 289 11.57 6.77 -13.30
CA GLY A 289 12.44 5.74 -12.72
C GLY A 289 12.91 4.69 -13.73
N PHE A 290 12.20 4.53 -14.85
CA PHE A 290 12.64 3.71 -15.99
C PHE A 290 13.65 4.46 -16.88
N MET A 291 13.37 5.73 -17.22
CA MET A 291 14.24 6.55 -18.07
C MET A 291 15.53 7.00 -17.37
N HIS A 292 15.46 7.33 -16.07
CA HIS A 292 16.54 7.91 -15.27
C HIS A 292 16.79 7.09 -13.98
N PRO A 293 17.28 5.85 -14.10
CA PRO A 293 17.41 4.94 -12.98
C PRO A 293 18.38 5.41 -11.88
N ASP A 294 19.29 6.35 -12.18
CA ASP A 294 20.28 6.89 -11.24
C ASP A 294 19.76 8.05 -10.37
N ARG A 295 18.62 8.65 -10.73
CA ARG A 295 18.00 9.70 -9.90
C ARG A 295 17.30 9.13 -8.66
N LEU A 296 17.08 7.82 -8.64
CA LEU A 296 16.61 7.11 -7.47
C LEU A 296 17.82 6.89 -6.55
N HIS A 297 17.86 7.62 -5.44
CA HIS A 297 18.92 7.52 -4.42
C HIS A 297 19.10 6.10 -3.84
N ARG A 298 18.18 5.15 -4.13
CA ARG A 298 18.28 3.73 -3.81
C ARG A 298 18.06 2.89 -5.07
N SER A 299 18.94 1.93 -5.32
CA SER A 299 18.93 1.00 -6.46
C SER A 299 17.79 -0.01 -6.46
N GLY A 300 17.07 -0.11 -5.35
CA GLY A 300 15.85 -0.89 -5.13
C GLY A 300 15.45 -0.70 -3.66
N GLN A 301 14.15 -0.74 -3.36
CA GLN A 301 13.67 -0.54 -2.00
C GLN A 301 12.51 -1.48 -1.70
N LEU A 302 12.64 -2.21 -0.59
CA LEU A 302 11.52 -2.92 0.02
C LEU A 302 10.73 -1.98 0.93
N ILE A 303 9.41 -1.96 0.75
CA ILE A 303 8.45 -1.08 1.41
C ILE A 303 7.40 -1.93 2.10
N MET A 304 7.21 -1.78 3.40
CA MET A 304 6.15 -2.44 4.16
C MET A 304 4.97 -1.48 4.29
N LEU A 305 3.75 -1.99 4.09
CA LEU A 305 2.53 -1.17 4.25
C LEU A 305 2.07 -1.04 5.71
N GLU A 306 2.73 -1.73 6.63
CA GLU A 306 2.48 -1.69 8.08
C GLU A 306 3.80 -2.00 8.81
N PRO A 307 3.96 -1.63 10.10
CA PRO A 307 5.06 -2.08 10.92
C PRO A 307 5.11 -3.60 10.96
N TYR A 308 6.32 -4.14 11.09
CA TYR A 308 6.52 -5.58 11.25
C TYR A 308 5.67 -6.15 12.39
N GLN A 309 4.92 -7.21 12.09
CA GLN A 309 4.02 -7.88 13.04
C GLN A 309 4.45 -9.35 13.18
N PRO A 310 4.96 -9.78 14.35
CA PRO A 310 5.36 -11.17 14.57
C PRO A 310 4.23 -12.16 14.29
N GLY A 311 4.57 -13.29 13.68
CA GLY A 311 3.65 -14.37 13.30
C GLY A 311 3.02 -14.21 11.92
N LYS A 312 3.19 -13.05 11.26
CA LYS A 312 2.70 -12.84 9.89
C LYS A 312 3.75 -13.22 8.85
N ILE A 313 3.31 -13.93 7.82
CA ILE A 313 4.12 -14.37 6.69
C ILE A 313 4.33 -13.19 5.73
N PRO A 314 5.57 -12.83 5.37
CA PRO A 314 5.80 -11.81 4.35
C PRO A 314 5.22 -12.22 2.98
N LEU A 315 4.40 -11.34 2.41
CA LEU A 315 3.87 -11.44 1.07
C LEU A 315 4.52 -10.35 0.21
N VAL A 316 5.56 -10.73 -0.54
CA VAL A 316 6.43 -9.80 -1.28
C VAL A 316 5.94 -9.65 -2.72
N PHE A 317 5.59 -8.43 -3.10
CA PHE A 317 5.13 -8.09 -4.44
C PHE A 317 6.22 -7.43 -5.27
N VAL A 318 6.45 -7.95 -6.49
CA VAL A 318 7.51 -7.52 -7.40
C VAL A 318 6.88 -7.09 -8.73
N HIS A 319 6.89 -5.78 -8.99
CA HIS A 319 6.28 -5.20 -10.19
C HIS A 319 7.09 -5.47 -11.48
N GLY A 320 6.48 -5.23 -12.64
CA GLY A 320 7.05 -5.46 -13.96
C GLY A 320 7.84 -4.29 -14.55
N LEU A 321 8.19 -4.40 -15.83
CA LEU A 321 8.93 -3.38 -16.57
C LEU A 321 8.12 -2.06 -16.73
N ALA A 322 8.80 -0.93 -16.55
CA ALA A 322 8.25 0.44 -16.61
C ALA A 322 6.93 0.63 -15.83
N SER A 323 6.90 -0.03 -14.67
CA SER A 323 5.85 0.08 -13.69
C SER A 323 6.46 0.44 -12.33
N ASP A 324 5.59 0.55 -11.32
CA ASP A 324 5.92 0.87 -9.95
C ASP A 324 5.12 -0.04 -9.00
N PRO A 325 5.45 -0.04 -7.70
CA PRO A 325 4.74 -0.82 -6.69
C PRO A 325 3.21 -0.65 -6.66
N LEU A 326 2.67 0.50 -7.08
CA LEU A 326 1.24 0.79 -7.03
C LEU A 326 0.44 0.05 -8.09
N THR A 327 1.09 -0.62 -9.05
CA THR A 327 0.39 -1.56 -9.95
C THR A 327 -0.31 -2.71 -9.23
N TRP A 328 0.05 -2.98 -7.97
CA TRP A 328 -0.55 -4.00 -7.13
C TRP A 328 -1.79 -3.54 -6.35
N ILE A 329 -2.15 -2.23 -6.36
CA ILE A 329 -3.24 -1.71 -5.52
C ILE A 329 -4.56 -2.45 -5.73
N GLY A 330 -4.88 -2.85 -6.97
CA GLY A 330 -6.10 -3.59 -7.27
C GLY A 330 -6.12 -4.95 -6.57
N LEU A 331 -5.03 -5.72 -6.66
CA LEU A 331 -4.93 -7.02 -5.99
C LEU A 331 -4.90 -6.86 -4.46
N ILE A 332 -4.13 -5.89 -3.95
CA ILE A 332 -4.03 -5.61 -2.50
C ILE A 332 -5.40 -5.21 -1.93
N ASN A 333 -6.18 -4.42 -2.67
CA ASN A 333 -7.53 -4.01 -2.30
C ASN A 333 -8.46 -5.22 -2.12
N GLU A 334 -8.39 -6.20 -3.03
CA GLU A 334 -9.16 -7.44 -2.88
C GLU A 334 -8.64 -8.32 -1.74
N LEU A 335 -7.32 -8.51 -1.62
CA LEU A 335 -6.73 -9.34 -0.58
C LEU A 335 -7.06 -8.86 0.84
N ARG A 336 -7.13 -7.53 1.04
CA ARG A 336 -7.45 -6.92 2.33
C ARG A 336 -8.89 -7.14 2.80
N THR A 337 -9.78 -7.65 1.94
CA THR A 337 -11.14 -8.02 2.35
C THR A 337 -11.22 -9.35 3.09
N ALA A 338 -10.15 -10.17 3.01
CA ALA A 338 -10.09 -11.47 3.65
C ALA A 338 -9.40 -11.36 5.02
N ASP A 339 -10.17 -11.50 6.11
CA ASP A 339 -9.66 -11.40 7.49
C ASP A 339 -8.51 -12.37 7.78
N TRP A 340 -8.55 -13.57 7.20
CA TRP A 340 -7.48 -14.55 7.33
C TRP A 340 -6.19 -14.12 6.61
N VAL A 341 -6.28 -13.32 5.53
CA VAL A 341 -5.11 -12.73 4.89
C VAL A 341 -4.53 -11.66 5.81
N ASN A 342 -5.35 -10.74 6.31
CA ASN A 342 -4.92 -9.65 7.19
C ASN A 342 -4.27 -10.17 8.49
N SER A 343 -4.75 -11.28 9.03
CA SER A 343 -4.23 -11.88 10.26
C SER A 343 -2.97 -12.73 10.06
N ARG A 344 -2.73 -13.27 8.87
CA ARG A 344 -1.64 -14.24 8.62
C ARG A 344 -0.54 -13.76 7.67
N TYR A 345 -0.80 -12.73 6.86
CA TYR A 345 0.16 -12.21 5.89
C TYR A 345 0.46 -10.74 6.12
N GLN A 346 1.68 -10.34 5.78
CA GLN A 346 2.10 -8.94 5.79
C GLN A 346 2.58 -8.52 4.41
N ILE A 347 1.97 -7.47 3.86
CA ILE A 347 2.22 -7.01 2.48
C ILE A 347 3.49 -6.18 2.41
N TRP A 348 4.46 -6.65 1.63
CA TRP A 348 5.71 -5.95 1.32
C TRP A 348 5.79 -5.69 -0.18
N LEU A 349 6.14 -4.48 -0.59
CA LEU A 349 6.28 -4.09 -1.98
C LEU A 349 7.75 -3.84 -2.31
N PHE A 350 8.24 -4.34 -3.43
CA PHE A 350 9.59 -4.05 -3.90
C PHE A 350 9.54 -3.10 -5.09
N GLY A 351 10.06 -1.88 -4.90
CA GLY A 351 10.24 -0.88 -5.96
C GLY A 351 11.66 -0.90 -6.51
N TYR A 352 11.82 -0.92 -7.83
CA TYR A 352 13.15 -0.93 -8.46
C TYR A 352 13.17 -0.22 -9.83
N PRO A 353 14.33 0.34 -10.23
CA PRO A 353 14.51 0.91 -11.56
C PRO A 353 14.47 -0.18 -12.63
N THR A 354 13.42 -0.19 -13.43
CA THR A 354 13.17 -1.24 -14.42
C THR A 354 14.03 -1.13 -15.68
N GLY A 355 14.77 -0.02 -15.86
CA GLY A 355 15.65 0.21 -17.01
C GLY A 355 17.01 -0.50 -16.92
N ARG A 356 17.45 -0.88 -15.71
CA ARG A 356 18.71 -1.61 -15.46
C ARG A 356 18.56 -3.10 -15.80
N PRO A 357 19.65 -3.87 -16.02
CA PRO A 357 19.56 -5.33 -16.19
C PRO A 357 18.80 -5.98 -15.03
N PHE A 358 17.79 -6.81 -15.31
CA PHE A 358 16.94 -7.39 -14.26
C PHE A 358 17.71 -8.27 -13.27
N LEU A 359 18.88 -8.81 -13.66
CA LEU A 359 19.77 -9.54 -12.74
C LEU A 359 20.21 -8.65 -11.56
N ARG A 360 20.46 -7.36 -11.82
CA ARG A 360 20.85 -6.42 -10.78
C ARG A 360 19.70 -6.16 -9.83
N SER A 361 18.51 -5.91 -10.37
CA SER A 361 17.30 -5.72 -9.57
C SER A 361 16.94 -6.97 -8.75
N ALA A 362 17.20 -8.17 -9.27
CA ALA A 362 17.04 -9.42 -8.53
C ALA A 362 18.04 -9.56 -7.38
N ALA A 363 19.28 -9.12 -7.56
CA ALA A 363 20.29 -9.07 -6.50
C ALA A 363 19.93 -8.05 -5.43
N ASP A 364 19.45 -6.87 -5.83
CA ASP A 364 18.95 -5.85 -4.91
C ASP A 364 17.74 -6.38 -4.12
N LEU A 365 16.79 -7.09 -4.75
CA LEU A 365 15.68 -7.76 -4.06
C LEU A 365 16.16 -8.77 -3.00
N ARG A 366 17.09 -9.66 -3.36
CA ARG A 366 17.66 -10.63 -2.39
C ARG A 366 18.25 -9.92 -1.19
N ARG A 367 19.03 -8.86 -1.42
CA ARG A 367 19.68 -8.08 -0.36
C ARG A 367 18.65 -7.38 0.53
N GLU A 368 17.69 -6.66 -0.04
CA GLU A 368 16.66 -5.95 0.71
C GLU A 368 15.84 -6.90 1.60
N CYS A 369 15.41 -8.05 1.08
CA CYS A 369 14.67 -9.04 1.86
C CYS A 369 15.55 -9.67 2.95
N SER A 370 16.80 -10.02 2.63
CA SER A 370 17.73 -10.60 3.60
C SER A 370 18.04 -9.62 4.74
N GLU A 371 18.22 -8.34 4.43
CA GLU A 371 18.41 -7.28 5.42
C GLU A 371 17.16 -7.09 6.29
N ALA A 372 15.97 -7.05 5.70
CA ALA A 372 14.72 -6.93 6.44
C ALA A 372 14.55 -8.10 7.43
N ILE A 373 14.68 -9.33 6.95
CA ILE A 373 14.55 -10.53 7.77
C ILE A 373 15.61 -10.57 8.86
N ALA A 374 16.88 -10.29 8.53
CA ALA A 374 17.94 -10.24 9.53
C ALA A 374 17.71 -9.15 10.57
N SER A 375 17.12 -8.01 10.20
CA SER A 375 16.81 -6.93 11.14
C SER A 375 15.74 -7.34 12.17
N PHE A 376 14.73 -8.11 11.76
CA PHE A 376 13.68 -8.60 12.65
C PHE A 376 14.03 -9.89 13.38
N THR A 377 14.90 -10.72 12.80
CA THR A 377 15.36 -11.96 13.45
C THR A 377 16.25 -11.65 14.67
N LYS A 378 16.94 -10.51 14.66
CA LYS A 378 17.72 -10.03 15.82
C LYS A 378 16.84 -9.73 17.04
N THR A 379 15.59 -9.36 16.81
CA THR A 379 14.64 -8.99 17.87
C THR A 379 13.61 -10.08 18.15
N THR A 380 13.34 -10.97 17.18
CA THR A 380 12.30 -12.01 17.25
C THR A 380 12.79 -13.31 16.63
N ALA A 381 12.53 -14.46 17.24
CA ALA A 381 12.78 -15.77 16.61
C ALA A 381 11.54 -16.22 15.81
N ASP A 382 11.04 -15.36 14.93
CA ASP A 382 9.76 -15.59 14.24
C ASP A 382 9.90 -16.55 13.04
N PRO A 383 9.33 -17.78 13.12
CA PRO A 383 9.40 -18.72 12.01
C PRO A 383 8.59 -18.27 10.79
N ALA A 384 7.61 -17.36 10.93
CA ALA A 384 6.78 -16.92 9.81
C ALA A 384 7.57 -16.18 8.73
N LEU A 385 8.68 -15.52 9.11
CA LEU A 385 9.58 -14.85 8.17
C LEU A 385 10.20 -15.82 7.15
N HIS A 386 10.44 -17.07 7.54
CA HIS A 386 11.03 -18.10 6.69
C HIS A 386 10.03 -18.82 5.80
N ARG A 387 8.75 -18.41 5.84
CA ARG A 387 7.66 -18.96 5.04
C ARG A 387 7.17 -18.00 3.97
N SER A 388 8.01 -17.03 3.58
CA SER A 388 7.61 -15.92 2.71
C SER A 388 7.09 -16.41 1.37
N VAL A 389 6.11 -15.67 0.84
CA VAL A 389 5.56 -15.87 -0.50
C VAL A 389 5.94 -14.69 -1.37
N ILE A 390 6.50 -14.94 -2.57
CA ILE A 390 6.85 -13.89 -3.52
C ILE A 390 5.92 -13.94 -4.73
N ILE A 391 5.33 -12.80 -5.09
CA ILE A 391 4.45 -12.64 -6.24
C ILE A 391 5.13 -11.70 -7.25
N GLY A 392 5.36 -12.17 -8.46
CA GLY A 392 5.98 -11.40 -9.52
C GLY A 392 5.09 -11.23 -10.74
N HIS A 393 4.85 -9.98 -11.15
CA HIS A 393 4.13 -9.67 -12.39
C HIS A 393 5.12 -9.41 -13.53
N SER A 394 4.86 -9.97 -14.71
CA SER A 394 5.66 -9.73 -15.91
C SER A 394 7.16 -9.94 -15.64
N MET A 395 8.01 -8.97 -15.95
CA MET A 395 9.45 -8.98 -15.64
C MET A 395 9.76 -9.20 -14.14
N GLY A 396 8.90 -8.74 -13.23
CA GLY A 396 9.03 -8.99 -11.80
C GLY A 396 8.96 -10.47 -11.43
N GLY A 397 8.30 -11.29 -12.26
CA GLY A 397 8.36 -12.75 -12.14
C GLY A 397 9.71 -13.34 -12.51
N LEU A 398 10.51 -12.70 -13.35
CA LEU A 398 11.89 -13.13 -13.62
C LEU A 398 12.78 -12.84 -12.41
N LEU A 399 12.62 -11.68 -11.77
CA LEU A 399 13.28 -11.38 -10.49
C LEU A 399 12.91 -12.41 -9.44
N THR A 400 11.61 -12.74 -9.35
CA THR A 400 11.06 -13.77 -8.46
C THR A 400 11.69 -15.13 -8.72
N LYS A 401 11.83 -15.55 -9.98
CA LYS A 401 12.50 -16.81 -10.35
C LYS A 401 13.95 -16.86 -9.85
N LEU A 402 14.67 -15.74 -9.95
CA LEU A 402 16.05 -15.61 -9.47
C LEU A 402 16.15 -15.57 -7.93
N GLN A 403 15.03 -15.52 -7.20
CA GLN A 403 15.00 -15.72 -5.75
C GLN A 403 14.86 -17.19 -5.36
N VAL A 404 14.36 -18.06 -6.25
CA VAL A 404 13.96 -19.42 -5.88
C VAL A 404 14.70 -20.53 -6.63
N ALA A 405 15.54 -20.14 -7.59
CA ALA A 405 16.35 -21.05 -8.39
C ALA A 405 17.84 -20.84 -8.07
N PRO A 406 18.63 -21.90 -7.80
CA PRO A 406 20.07 -21.76 -7.66
C PRO A 406 20.69 -21.40 -9.00
N SER A 407 21.60 -20.42 -9.03
CA SER A 407 22.21 -19.98 -10.29
C SER A 407 23.25 -20.97 -10.81
N GLY A 408 23.96 -21.64 -9.89
CA GLY A 408 25.12 -22.46 -10.19
C GLY A 408 26.13 -21.69 -11.05
N THR A 409 26.47 -22.26 -12.20
CA THR A 409 27.32 -21.58 -13.21
C THR A 409 26.57 -21.27 -14.51
N SER A 410 25.27 -21.54 -14.57
CA SER A 410 24.50 -21.50 -15.82
C SER A 410 24.34 -20.08 -16.36
N LEU A 411 24.01 -19.12 -15.48
CA LEU A 411 23.92 -17.71 -15.86
C LEU A 411 25.29 -17.11 -16.19
N TRP A 412 26.35 -17.51 -15.48
CA TRP A 412 27.70 -17.06 -15.82
C TRP A 412 28.12 -17.49 -17.23
N LYS A 413 27.78 -18.72 -17.63
CA LYS A 413 28.12 -19.27 -18.96
C LYS A 413 27.38 -18.58 -20.11
N SER A 414 26.26 -17.90 -19.88
CA SER A 414 25.63 -17.06 -20.90
C SER A 414 26.38 -15.74 -21.10
N PHE A 415 27.07 -15.26 -20.07
CA PHE A 415 27.81 -14.01 -20.06
C PHE A 415 29.27 -14.14 -20.51
N ALA A 416 30.00 -15.13 -19.98
CA ALA A 416 31.43 -15.33 -20.24
C ALA A 416 31.79 -16.78 -20.56
N LYS A 417 32.83 -16.95 -21.39
CA LYS A 417 33.39 -18.23 -21.84
C LYS A 417 34.40 -18.81 -20.84
N ARG A 418 34.92 -17.99 -19.93
CA ARG A 418 35.95 -18.37 -18.95
C ARG A 418 35.46 -18.13 -17.52
N PRO A 419 36.05 -18.80 -16.50
CA PRO A 419 35.71 -18.56 -15.09
C PRO A 419 35.95 -17.10 -14.67
N ILE A 420 35.20 -16.62 -13.67
CA ILE A 420 35.27 -15.22 -13.20
C ILE A 420 36.67 -14.86 -12.70
N GLU A 421 37.38 -15.80 -12.08
CA GLU A 421 38.73 -15.64 -11.52
C GLU A 421 39.79 -15.41 -12.61
N SER A 422 39.49 -15.78 -13.86
CA SER A 422 40.40 -15.59 -15.00
C SER A 422 40.24 -14.23 -15.68
N LEU A 423 39.23 -13.45 -15.28
CA LEU A 423 38.96 -12.14 -15.86
C LEU A 423 39.74 -11.06 -15.13
N GLN A 424 40.20 -10.07 -15.89
CA GLN A 424 40.82 -8.87 -15.35
C GLN A 424 39.73 -7.92 -14.82
N ALA A 425 39.32 -8.11 -13.57
CA ALA A 425 38.38 -7.27 -12.84
C ALA A 425 39.06 -6.71 -11.59
N ASP A 426 38.77 -5.46 -11.24
CA ASP A 426 39.06 -4.95 -9.89
C ASP A 426 38.12 -5.60 -8.85
N PRO A 427 38.41 -5.49 -7.54
CA PRO A 427 37.61 -6.14 -6.50
C PRO A 427 36.13 -5.76 -6.53
N GLN A 428 35.81 -4.49 -6.85
CA GLN A 428 34.45 -3.98 -6.86
C GLN A 428 33.64 -4.57 -8.03
N MET A 429 34.24 -4.64 -9.23
CA MET A 429 33.65 -5.30 -10.40
C MET A 429 33.50 -6.81 -10.18
N HIS A 430 34.49 -7.45 -9.54
CA HIS A 430 34.41 -8.86 -9.21
C HIS A 430 33.24 -9.16 -8.27
N GLU A 431 33.08 -8.37 -7.20
CA GLU A 431 31.95 -8.47 -6.27
C GLU A 431 30.62 -8.21 -6.99
N TYR A 432 30.54 -7.14 -7.78
CA TYR A 432 29.35 -6.82 -8.59
C TYR A 432 28.93 -7.99 -9.48
N LEU A 433 29.85 -8.57 -10.27
CA LEU A 433 29.54 -9.72 -11.13
C LEU A 433 29.20 -10.96 -10.31
N SER A 434 29.85 -11.15 -9.16
CA SER A 434 29.56 -12.27 -8.26
C SER A 434 28.10 -12.22 -7.78
N GLU A 435 27.64 -11.06 -7.31
CA GLU A 435 26.26 -10.84 -6.88
C GLU A 435 25.24 -11.08 -8.00
N LEU A 436 25.58 -10.78 -9.25
CA LEU A 436 24.66 -10.96 -10.39
C LEU A 436 24.50 -12.43 -10.81
N PHE A 437 25.60 -13.19 -10.82
CA PHE A 437 25.64 -14.49 -11.49
C PHE A 437 25.75 -15.69 -10.55
N PHE A 438 26.20 -15.50 -9.31
CA PHE A 438 26.47 -16.57 -8.35
C PHE A 438 25.66 -16.35 -7.08
N PHE A 439 24.54 -17.08 -6.95
CA PHE A 439 23.64 -16.99 -5.81
C PHE A 439 22.88 -18.29 -5.59
N GLU A 440 22.48 -18.48 -4.33
CA GLU A 440 21.57 -19.54 -3.91
C GLU A 440 20.13 -19.01 -3.80
N PRO A 441 19.11 -19.90 -3.80
CA PRO A 441 17.74 -19.54 -3.49
C PRO A 441 17.66 -18.81 -2.14
N SER A 442 16.83 -17.78 -2.09
CA SER A 442 16.48 -17.04 -0.89
C SER A 442 15.92 -18.00 0.16
N PRO A 443 16.63 -18.22 1.30
CA PRO A 443 16.31 -19.30 2.24
C PRO A 443 15.05 -19.05 3.09
N PHE A 444 14.38 -17.92 2.87
CA PHE A 444 13.17 -17.50 3.57
C PHE A 444 11.92 -17.64 2.71
N VAL A 445 12.06 -18.05 1.45
CA VAL A 445 10.96 -18.21 0.51
C VAL A 445 10.56 -19.66 0.46
N GLU A 446 9.27 -19.94 0.59
CA GLU A 446 8.71 -21.29 0.42
C GLU A 446 7.86 -21.39 -0.86
N ARG A 447 7.34 -20.26 -1.36
CA ARG A 447 6.42 -20.26 -2.50
C ARG A 447 6.59 -19.05 -3.40
N ALA A 448 6.46 -19.26 -4.70
CA ALA A 448 6.40 -18.19 -5.69
C ALA A 448 5.17 -18.27 -6.59
N ILE A 449 4.59 -17.11 -6.91
CA ILE A 449 3.45 -16.95 -7.80
C ILE A 449 3.85 -16.03 -8.96
N PHE A 450 3.84 -16.58 -10.17
CA PHE A 450 4.10 -15.85 -11.40
C PHE A 450 2.79 -15.35 -12.01
N ILE A 451 2.74 -14.08 -12.41
CA ILE A 451 1.56 -13.51 -13.07
C ILE A 451 2.01 -12.89 -14.40
N GLY A 452 1.68 -13.54 -15.52
CA GLY A 452 2.04 -13.07 -16.87
C GLY A 452 3.56 -13.00 -17.12
N THR A 453 4.35 -13.86 -16.48
CA THR A 453 5.82 -13.77 -16.53
C THR A 453 6.41 -14.30 -17.85
N PRO A 454 7.26 -13.56 -18.58
CA PRO A 454 7.82 -14.02 -19.85
C PRO A 454 9.04 -14.94 -19.67
N HIS A 455 8.85 -16.17 -19.15
CA HIS A 455 9.97 -17.09 -18.92
C HIS A 455 10.70 -17.52 -20.21
N GLY A 456 10.02 -17.54 -21.35
CA GLY A 456 10.61 -17.77 -22.68
C GLY A 456 10.86 -16.50 -23.48
N GLY A 457 10.76 -15.33 -22.84
CA GLY A 457 10.82 -14.04 -23.52
C GLY A 457 9.52 -13.67 -24.23
N SER A 458 9.50 -12.47 -24.76
CA SER A 458 8.36 -11.93 -25.46
C SER A 458 8.83 -11.43 -26.82
N PRO A 459 8.32 -11.96 -27.95
CA PRO A 459 8.52 -11.27 -29.22
C PRO A 459 7.89 -9.88 -29.05
N ILE A 460 8.69 -8.83 -29.20
CA ILE A 460 8.26 -7.48 -28.88
C ILE A 460 7.03 -7.16 -29.74
N ALA A 461 5.86 -7.01 -29.09
CA ALA A 461 4.60 -6.74 -29.80
C ALA A 461 4.58 -5.31 -30.34
N ASP A 462 3.97 -5.09 -31.51
CA ASP A 462 3.87 -3.76 -32.14
C ASP A 462 3.30 -2.67 -31.20
N GLU A 463 2.39 -3.04 -30.27
CA GLU A 463 1.83 -2.12 -29.27
C GLU A 463 2.78 -1.81 -28.09
N TRP A 464 3.67 -2.73 -27.73
CA TRP A 464 4.68 -2.52 -26.69
C TRP A 464 5.90 -1.75 -27.23
N ILE A 465 6.28 -1.97 -28.49
CA ILE A 465 7.28 -1.15 -29.21
C ILE A 465 6.85 0.31 -29.16
N GLY A 466 5.58 0.65 -29.40
CA GLY A 466 5.14 2.05 -29.41
C GLY A 466 5.32 2.79 -28.08
N GLN A 467 5.16 2.11 -26.94
CA GLN A 467 5.30 2.74 -25.61
C GLN A 467 6.73 2.70 -25.04
N PHE A 468 7.55 1.75 -25.46
CA PHE A 468 8.92 1.57 -24.96
C PHE A 468 10.04 1.92 -25.96
N ALA A 469 9.79 1.86 -27.27
CA ALA A 469 10.78 2.25 -28.30
C ALA A 469 10.97 3.77 -28.43
N SER A 470 10.06 4.58 -27.87
CA SER A 470 10.26 6.03 -27.72
C SER A 470 11.20 6.39 -26.55
N LEU A 471 11.63 5.41 -25.76
CA LEU A 471 12.31 5.61 -24.48
C LEU A 471 13.78 5.20 -24.58
N LEU A 472 14.64 6.18 -24.89
CA LEU A 472 16.07 6.09 -24.63
C LEU A 472 16.29 5.90 -23.12
N VAL A 473 16.56 4.66 -22.69
CA VAL A 473 17.05 4.39 -21.33
C VAL A 473 18.39 5.10 -21.20
N SER A 474 18.47 6.12 -20.34
CA SER A 474 19.76 6.75 -20.06
C SER A 474 20.66 5.72 -19.38
N ARG A 475 21.86 5.55 -19.92
CA ARG A 475 22.90 4.68 -19.37
C ARG A 475 23.09 5.05 -17.90
N SER A 476 23.11 4.07 -17.00
CA SER A 476 23.40 4.40 -15.60
C SER A 476 24.82 5.00 -15.51
N HIS A 477 24.94 6.29 -15.19
CA HIS A 477 26.19 7.03 -15.16
C HIS A 477 27.14 6.52 -14.07
N ASP A 478 26.62 5.85 -13.03
CA ASP A 478 27.42 5.45 -11.87
C ASP A 478 28.36 4.26 -12.11
N PHE A 479 28.31 3.57 -13.25
CA PHE A 479 29.13 2.37 -13.50
C PHE A 479 29.53 2.12 -14.97
N SER A 480 29.21 3.04 -15.89
CA SER A 480 29.39 2.79 -17.33
C SER A 480 30.85 2.67 -17.75
N ASP A 481 31.71 3.52 -17.20
CA ASP A 481 33.10 3.66 -17.66
C ASP A 481 33.97 2.51 -17.12
N GLU A 482 33.75 2.11 -15.87
CA GLU A 482 34.40 0.97 -15.24
C GLU A 482 34.00 -0.34 -15.93
N TYR A 483 32.71 -0.49 -16.25
CA TYR A 483 32.22 -1.66 -16.98
C TYR A 483 32.73 -1.71 -18.42
N ASP A 484 32.81 -0.57 -19.11
CA ASP A 484 33.40 -0.50 -20.46
C ASP A 484 34.89 -0.85 -20.44
N ALA A 485 35.63 -0.34 -19.45
CA ALA A 485 37.02 -0.69 -19.24
C ALA A 485 37.18 -2.20 -18.95
N PHE A 486 36.30 -2.78 -18.14
CA PHE A 486 36.25 -4.22 -17.89
C PHE A 486 36.00 -5.02 -19.18
N LEU A 487 34.99 -4.65 -19.97
CA LEU A 487 34.71 -5.31 -21.25
C LEU A 487 35.89 -5.21 -22.22
N ALA A 488 36.54 -4.05 -22.30
CA ALA A 488 37.69 -3.82 -23.17
C ALA A 488 38.87 -4.73 -22.81
N ARG A 489 39.14 -4.95 -21.51
CA ARG A 489 40.21 -5.83 -21.02
C ARG A 489 39.90 -7.32 -21.21
N ASN A 490 38.63 -7.70 -21.30
CA ASN A 490 38.18 -9.09 -21.28
C ASN A 490 37.45 -9.54 -22.56
N ARG A 491 37.57 -8.79 -23.66
CA ARG A 491 36.76 -8.96 -24.89
C ARG A 491 36.69 -10.39 -25.44
N GLU A 492 37.80 -11.13 -25.39
CA GLU A 492 37.87 -12.51 -25.90
C GLU A 492 37.18 -13.52 -24.97
N ALA A 493 37.10 -13.19 -23.68
CA ALA A 493 36.51 -14.03 -22.64
C ALA A 493 34.99 -13.79 -22.50
N ILE A 494 34.48 -12.61 -22.84
CA ILE A 494 33.04 -12.31 -22.85
C ILE A 494 32.36 -12.92 -24.08
N THR A 495 31.09 -13.32 -23.96
CA THR A 495 30.33 -13.82 -25.10
C THR A 495 30.06 -12.70 -26.11
N PRO A 496 29.93 -13.02 -27.43
CA PRO A 496 29.73 -11.99 -28.45
C PRO A 496 28.52 -11.08 -28.17
N PHE A 497 27.46 -11.63 -27.59
CA PHE A 497 26.24 -10.90 -27.22
C PHE A 497 26.52 -9.77 -26.22
N TYR A 498 27.32 -10.02 -25.18
CA TYR A 498 27.62 -9.05 -24.11
C TYR A 498 28.86 -8.18 -24.40
N SER A 499 29.58 -8.46 -25.49
CA SER A 499 30.85 -7.78 -25.83
C SER A 499 30.71 -6.36 -26.40
N LYS A 500 29.49 -5.92 -26.75
CA LYS A 500 29.24 -4.66 -27.46
C LYS A 500 28.63 -3.56 -26.58
N HIS A 501 27.76 -3.91 -25.63
CA HIS A 501 27.14 -2.99 -24.68
C HIS A 501 26.57 -3.75 -23.48
N ILE A 502 26.36 -3.04 -22.36
CA ILE A 502 25.52 -3.52 -21.24
C ILE A 502 24.09 -3.66 -21.77
N PRO A 503 23.43 -4.82 -21.66
CA PRO A 503 22.05 -4.92 -22.07
C PRO A 503 21.14 -4.23 -21.05
N THR A 504 20.07 -3.62 -21.54
CA THR A 504 18.96 -3.17 -20.68
C THR A 504 18.04 -4.35 -20.39
N SER A 505 17.17 -4.24 -19.39
CA SER A 505 16.14 -5.25 -19.13
C SER A 505 15.31 -5.57 -20.37
N VAL A 506 15.00 -4.57 -21.21
CA VAL A 506 14.23 -4.75 -22.46
C VAL A 506 14.93 -5.73 -23.41
N HIS A 507 16.22 -5.55 -23.66
CA HIS A 507 16.98 -6.45 -24.54
C HIS A 507 17.05 -7.87 -23.96
N MET A 508 17.15 -8.00 -22.64
CA MET A 508 17.20 -9.31 -21.99
C MET A 508 15.85 -10.05 -21.98
N LEU A 509 14.75 -9.41 -22.38
CA LEU A 509 13.43 -10.04 -22.53
C LEU A 509 13.21 -10.66 -23.92
N GLU A 510 14.14 -10.46 -24.85
CA GLU A 510 14.07 -11.08 -26.18
C GLU A 510 14.20 -12.60 -26.06
N PRO A 511 13.40 -13.40 -26.79
CA PRO A 511 13.46 -14.87 -26.73
C PRO A 511 14.84 -15.49 -27.04
N GLU A 512 15.66 -14.76 -27.79
CA GLU A 512 17.02 -15.18 -28.18
C GLU A 512 18.11 -14.69 -27.22
N ASP A 513 17.76 -13.97 -26.15
CA ASP A 513 18.74 -13.56 -25.14
C ASP A 513 19.32 -14.80 -24.42
N PRO A 514 20.66 -15.01 -24.46
CA PRO A 514 21.28 -16.19 -23.88
C PRO A 514 21.08 -16.33 -22.37
N THR A 515 20.97 -15.22 -21.64
CA THR A 515 20.76 -15.21 -20.20
C THR A 515 19.33 -15.59 -19.86
N LEU A 516 18.35 -15.12 -20.62
CA LEU A 516 16.95 -15.54 -20.46
C LEU A 516 16.77 -17.03 -20.75
N GLN A 517 17.40 -17.53 -21.82
CA GLN A 517 17.41 -18.96 -22.14
C GLN A 517 18.07 -19.79 -21.04
N ALA A 518 19.21 -19.36 -20.52
CA ALA A 518 19.88 -20.01 -19.39
C ALA A 518 19.00 -19.99 -18.13
N MET A 519 18.36 -18.86 -17.84
CA MET A 519 17.45 -18.68 -16.70
C MET A 519 16.23 -19.59 -16.81
N ARG A 520 15.66 -19.77 -18.01
CA ARG A 520 14.53 -20.69 -18.25
C ARG A 520 14.86 -22.12 -17.81
N GLN A 521 16.11 -22.55 -17.99
CA GLN A 521 16.59 -23.90 -17.68
C GLN A 521 17.10 -24.08 -16.25
N LEU A 522 17.13 -23.02 -15.42
CA LEU A 522 17.56 -23.17 -14.03
C LEU A 522 16.66 -24.18 -13.30
N PRO A 523 17.26 -25.09 -12.50
CA PRO A 523 16.48 -26.00 -11.68
C PRO A 523 15.75 -25.21 -10.59
N LEU A 524 14.78 -25.85 -9.97
CA LEU A 524 14.07 -25.30 -8.82
C LEU A 524 14.60 -25.93 -7.55
N ALA A 525 14.66 -25.15 -6.47
CA ALA A 525 14.98 -25.70 -5.17
C ALA A 525 13.84 -26.66 -4.74
N PRO A 526 14.13 -27.87 -4.23
CA PRO A 526 13.11 -28.91 -4.00
C PRO A 526 11.98 -28.52 -3.03
N HIS A 527 12.24 -27.59 -2.10
CA HIS A 527 11.28 -27.12 -1.10
C HIS A 527 10.36 -26.00 -1.64
N ILE A 528 10.63 -25.46 -2.83
CA ILE A 528 9.87 -24.34 -3.38
C ILE A 528 8.63 -24.85 -4.11
N ARG A 529 7.48 -24.27 -3.76
CA ARG A 529 6.23 -24.41 -4.52
C ARG A 529 6.06 -23.30 -5.53
N LEU A 530 5.58 -23.63 -6.73
CA LEU A 530 5.45 -22.67 -7.84
C LEU A 530 4.06 -22.66 -8.42
N HIS A 531 3.54 -21.48 -8.70
CA HIS A 531 2.25 -21.29 -9.36
C HIS A 531 2.36 -20.27 -10.48
N SER A 532 1.58 -20.44 -11.54
CA SER A 532 1.54 -19.50 -12.66
C SER A 532 0.11 -19.09 -13.00
N VAL A 533 -0.12 -17.79 -13.13
CA VAL A 533 -1.34 -17.19 -13.65
C VAL A 533 -1.02 -16.58 -15.02
N ILE A 534 -1.70 -17.06 -16.06
CA ILE A 534 -1.34 -16.82 -17.45
C ILE A 534 -2.51 -16.16 -18.17
N GLY A 535 -2.29 -14.98 -18.75
CA GLY A 535 -3.31 -14.32 -19.56
C GLY A 535 -3.38 -14.88 -20.99
N ASN A 536 -4.60 -14.98 -21.55
CA ASN A 536 -4.83 -15.36 -22.95
C ASN A 536 -5.89 -14.50 -23.67
N GLY A 537 -6.15 -13.29 -23.19
CA GLY A 537 -7.17 -12.39 -23.73
C GLY A 537 -6.84 -11.78 -25.10
N HIS A 538 -5.69 -12.09 -25.69
CA HIS A 538 -5.27 -11.64 -27.01
C HIS A 538 -4.66 -12.80 -27.83
N LYS A 539 -4.39 -12.55 -29.11
CA LYS A 539 -3.65 -13.47 -29.97
C LYS A 539 -2.48 -12.75 -30.63
N MET A 540 -1.29 -13.31 -30.52
CA MET A 540 -0.10 -12.79 -31.19
C MET A 540 0.15 -13.54 -32.50
N LEU A 541 0.71 -12.84 -33.48
CA LEU A 541 1.09 -13.43 -34.78
C LEU A 541 2.12 -14.55 -34.60
N ILE A 542 3.05 -14.34 -33.67
CA ILE A 542 4.09 -15.29 -33.26
C ILE A 542 3.77 -15.72 -31.82
N GLY A 543 3.70 -17.02 -31.55
CA GLY A 543 3.46 -17.57 -30.20
C GLY A 543 2.00 -17.92 -29.87
N GLY A 544 1.02 -17.53 -30.71
CA GLY A 544 -0.37 -17.97 -30.57
C GLY A 544 -1.17 -17.19 -29.51
N PRO A 545 -1.97 -17.86 -28.66
CA PRO A 545 -2.69 -17.19 -27.56
C PRO A 545 -1.71 -16.46 -26.62
N ALA A 546 -2.09 -15.28 -26.18
CA ALA A 546 -1.24 -14.39 -25.38
C ALA A 546 -2.09 -13.42 -24.55
N ASP A 547 -1.48 -12.71 -23.63
CA ASP A 547 -2.13 -11.59 -22.92
C ASP A 547 -1.95 -10.23 -23.65
N GLY A 548 -1.48 -10.28 -24.90
CA GLY A 548 -1.14 -9.12 -25.73
C GLY A 548 0.33 -8.73 -25.64
N VAL A 549 1.04 -9.23 -24.64
CA VAL A 549 2.47 -9.01 -24.44
C VAL A 549 3.17 -10.36 -24.45
N VAL A 550 2.85 -11.22 -23.49
CA VAL A 550 3.50 -12.49 -23.26
C VAL A 550 2.68 -13.62 -23.87
N PRO A 551 3.26 -14.41 -24.80
CA PRO A 551 2.62 -15.62 -25.28
C PRO A 551 2.42 -16.64 -24.17
N VAL A 552 1.31 -17.40 -24.20
CA VAL A 552 1.03 -18.47 -23.23
C VAL A 552 2.19 -19.45 -23.14
N VAL A 553 2.81 -19.81 -24.27
CA VAL A 553 3.98 -20.72 -24.31
C VAL A 553 5.22 -20.18 -23.62
N SER A 554 5.35 -18.85 -23.54
CA SER A 554 6.42 -18.18 -22.81
C SER A 554 6.12 -18.13 -21.31
N ALA A 555 4.85 -17.92 -20.94
CA ALA A 555 4.40 -17.81 -19.55
C ALA A 555 4.32 -19.12 -18.78
N ARG A 556 4.23 -20.25 -19.48
CA ARG A 556 4.25 -21.58 -18.85
C ARG A 556 5.62 -21.89 -18.24
N HIS A 557 5.60 -22.51 -17.07
CA HIS A 557 6.81 -22.95 -16.38
C HIS A 557 6.72 -24.44 -16.05
N HIS A 558 7.67 -25.25 -16.53
CA HIS A 558 7.58 -26.72 -16.41
C HIS A 558 7.54 -27.24 -14.97
N GLY A 559 8.07 -26.50 -14.00
CA GLY A 559 8.02 -26.87 -12.59
C GLY A 559 6.88 -26.21 -11.79
N ALA A 560 5.86 -25.65 -12.44
CA ALA A 560 4.70 -25.10 -11.73
C ALA A 560 3.78 -26.22 -11.21
N ASP A 561 3.43 -26.15 -9.93
CA ASP A 561 2.46 -27.03 -9.27
C ASP A 561 1.01 -26.73 -9.72
N SER A 562 0.71 -25.47 -10.05
CA SER A 562 -0.54 -25.10 -10.73
C SER A 562 -0.35 -24.04 -11.81
N GLU A 563 -1.18 -24.11 -12.85
CA GLU A 563 -1.30 -23.09 -13.88
C GLU A 563 -2.77 -22.67 -14.04
N ARG A 564 -3.07 -21.37 -13.87
CA ARG A 564 -4.40 -20.80 -14.10
C ARG A 564 -4.38 -19.91 -15.35
N ILE A 565 -5.17 -20.26 -16.36
CA ILE A 565 -5.34 -19.42 -17.55
C ILE A 565 -6.50 -18.45 -17.33
N VAL A 566 -6.29 -17.17 -17.61
CA VAL A 566 -7.27 -16.08 -17.42
C VAL A 566 -7.47 -15.31 -18.73
N ALA A 567 -8.73 -15.11 -19.14
CA ALA A 567 -9.07 -14.46 -20.41
C ALA A 567 -8.99 -12.93 -20.35
N THR A 568 -7.78 -12.40 -20.16
CA THR A 568 -7.54 -10.96 -20.01
C THR A 568 -6.21 -10.51 -20.65
N THR A 569 -6.03 -9.19 -20.73
CA THR A 569 -4.80 -8.57 -21.23
C THR A 569 -3.76 -8.38 -20.13
N HIS A 570 -2.49 -8.22 -20.51
CA HIS A 570 -1.34 -8.22 -19.61
C HIS A 570 -1.45 -7.22 -18.46
N ARG A 571 -1.97 -6.02 -18.73
CA ARG A 571 -2.13 -4.94 -17.72
C ARG A 571 -3.25 -5.17 -16.73
N ARG A 572 -4.27 -5.93 -17.13
CA ARG A 572 -5.43 -6.25 -16.30
C ARG A 572 -5.26 -7.59 -15.60
N LEU A 573 -4.21 -8.35 -15.92
CA LEU A 573 -4.03 -9.70 -15.43
C LEU A 573 -3.88 -9.74 -13.92
N GLN A 574 -3.08 -8.85 -13.31
CA GLN A 574 -2.82 -8.85 -11.88
C GLN A 574 -4.03 -8.42 -11.03
N SER A 575 -4.98 -7.66 -11.58
CA SER A 575 -6.20 -7.22 -10.89
C SER A 575 -7.47 -7.95 -11.34
N HIS A 576 -7.36 -8.95 -12.21
CA HIS A 576 -8.53 -9.70 -12.69
C HIS A 576 -9.12 -10.57 -11.56
N PRO A 577 -10.46 -10.67 -11.42
CA PRO A 577 -11.11 -11.50 -10.40
C PRO A 577 -10.59 -12.96 -10.35
N ASP A 578 -10.52 -13.66 -11.49
CA ASP A 578 -9.93 -15.01 -11.54
C ASP A 578 -8.47 -15.10 -11.03
N THR A 579 -7.68 -14.04 -11.20
CA THR A 579 -6.31 -13.97 -10.67
C THR A 579 -6.34 -13.78 -9.16
N VAL A 580 -7.21 -12.90 -8.67
CA VAL A 580 -7.42 -12.67 -7.22
C VAL A 580 -7.83 -13.97 -6.54
N GLU A 581 -8.81 -14.69 -7.10
CA GLU A 581 -9.27 -15.98 -6.58
C GLU A 581 -8.15 -17.01 -6.55
N GLU A 582 -7.35 -17.12 -7.62
CA GLU A 582 -6.22 -18.06 -7.65
C GLU A 582 -5.13 -17.69 -6.64
N VAL A 583 -4.82 -16.41 -6.47
CA VAL A 583 -3.87 -15.95 -5.44
C VAL A 583 -4.39 -16.30 -4.05
N LEU A 584 -5.66 -16.00 -3.74
CA LEU A 584 -6.28 -16.36 -2.46
C LEU A 584 -6.24 -17.88 -2.22
N ARG A 585 -6.56 -18.69 -3.23
CA ARG A 585 -6.48 -20.15 -3.15
C ARG A 585 -5.06 -20.62 -2.85
N ILE A 586 -4.04 -20.04 -3.49
CA ILE A 586 -2.64 -20.38 -3.28
C ILE A 586 -2.17 -19.97 -1.87
N LEU A 587 -2.56 -18.79 -1.40
CA LEU A 587 -2.24 -18.32 -0.05
C LEU A 587 -2.90 -19.22 1.01
N GLN A 588 -4.17 -19.61 0.84
CA GLN A 588 -4.81 -20.57 1.75
C GLN A 588 -4.09 -21.92 1.75
N LEU A 589 -3.74 -22.44 0.57
CA LEU A 589 -2.96 -23.67 0.43
C LEU A 589 -1.62 -23.58 1.19
N HIS A 590 -0.96 -22.43 1.13
CA HIS A 590 0.29 -22.19 1.85
C HIS A 590 0.13 -22.24 3.37
N LEU A 591 -1.00 -21.77 3.91
CA LEU A 591 -1.30 -21.85 5.34
C LEU A 591 -1.60 -23.29 5.79
N ASP A 592 -2.27 -24.07 4.94
CA ASP A 592 -2.70 -25.44 5.23
C ASP A 592 -1.51 -26.43 5.18
N GLU A 593 -0.48 -26.12 4.39
CA GLU A 593 0.74 -26.90 4.35
C GLU A 593 1.57 -26.68 5.64
N PRO A 594 1.98 -27.77 6.33
CA PRO A 594 2.83 -27.65 7.50
C PRO A 594 4.17 -27.03 7.09
N ALA A 595 4.72 -26.16 7.92
CA ALA A 595 6.09 -25.68 7.73
C ALA A 595 7.02 -26.89 7.66
N GLU A 596 7.65 -27.12 6.50
CA GLU A 596 8.66 -28.17 6.42
C GLU A 596 9.76 -27.77 7.41
N ASN A 597 10.06 -28.66 8.38
CA ASN A 597 11.17 -28.49 9.30
C ASN A 597 12.49 -28.49 8.50
N SER A 598 12.81 -27.37 7.88
CA SER A 598 14.09 -27.08 7.27
C SER A 598 15.09 -26.74 8.37
N ALA A 599 15.25 -27.65 9.34
CA ALA A 599 16.46 -27.66 10.12
C ALA A 599 17.60 -27.95 9.12
N PRO A 600 18.61 -27.08 8.98
CA PRO A 600 19.75 -27.40 8.14
C PRO A 600 20.36 -28.69 8.71
N GLN A 601 20.31 -29.79 7.94
CA GLN A 601 21.12 -30.95 8.28
C GLN A 601 22.57 -30.49 8.23
N PRO A 602 23.35 -30.61 9.32
CA PRO A 602 24.78 -30.34 9.27
C PRO A 602 25.44 -31.47 8.48
N GLN A 603 25.53 -31.32 7.16
CA GLN A 603 26.28 -32.26 6.32
C GLN A 603 27.57 -31.61 5.81
N LEU A 604 28.66 -32.06 6.45
CA LEU A 604 30.04 -32.17 5.95
C LEU A 604 30.78 -30.88 5.54
N ALA A 605 31.19 -30.12 6.56
CA ALA A 605 32.44 -29.36 6.52
C ALA A 605 33.61 -30.21 7.06
N GLU A 606 33.91 -31.35 6.42
CA GLU A 606 35.17 -32.07 6.63
C GLU A 606 35.68 -32.52 5.26
N GLY A 607 36.64 -31.78 4.71
CA GLY A 607 37.25 -32.19 3.45
C GLY A 607 38.11 -31.18 2.69
N LEU A 608 38.61 -30.08 3.28
CA LEU A 608 39.56 -29.19 2.59
C LEU A 608 40.66 -28.59 3.48
N THR A 609 41.07 -29.28 4.55
CA THR A 609 42.21 -28.88 5.38
C THR A 609 43.17 -30.04 5.63
N GLN A 610 43.83 -30.54 4.58
CA GLN A 610 45.12 -31.23 4.69
C GLN A 610 45.81 -31.39 3.33
N SER A 611 46.43 -30.32 2.84
CA SER A 611 47.64 -30.42 2.00
C SER A 611 48.31 -29.04 1.86
N ALA A 612 48.85 -28.55 2.97
CA ALA A 612 49.84 -27.47 2.96
C ALA A 612 50.77 -27.63 4.16
N THR A 613 51.59 -28.67 4.14
CA THR A 613 52.83 -28.78 4.94
C THR A 613 53.66 -29.98 4.44
N ARG A 614 54.33 -29.79 3.30
CA ARG A 614 55.74 -30.14 3.05
C ARG A 614 56.13 -29.85 1.61
#